data_AF-A0A976FKP5-F1
#
_entry.id   AF-A0A976FKP5-F1
#
_cell.length_a   1.000
_cell.length_b   1.000
_cell.length_c   1.000
_cell.angle_alpha   90.00
_cell.angle_beta   90.00
_cell.angle_gamma   90.00
#
_symmetry.space_group_name_H-M   'P 1'
#
loop_
_entity.id
_entity.type
_entity.pdbx_description
1 polymer ?
#
loop_
_entity_poly.entity_id
_entity_poly.type
_entity_poly.pdbx_seq_one_letter_code
_entity_poly.pdbx_strand_id
1 'polypeptide(L)'
;MSWLGRPSQRLLRSQRYSRPVLFCKTAPFSSSASNAGRLSSLTSLQKISLGLSAMFGGGYVIGYAFGPFSSLEDLFGVKAVSGAPAYTGELIVTDKVFFDIGINDDYVGKIVIGLYGEVQPRTVENFRALCSGEKGASRAGPPLWYKGSHFHRIIPGFMIQGGDFTQHNGRGSESIYGRRFDDEDLSVPHSGPGTLSMANAGANSNGSQFFICTGDTPWLDGKHVVFGRVLEGMDVVDIISSCGRRSGKPNAAVKILNCGVLDANTTTQRNAEEPIAPKCLTRDEMHERLASLRAVESNFEVQKNDIDATLYGQVMTEIKHEKKRIKKKLAKLEAND
;
A
#
# COMPACT_ATOMS: atom_id res chain seq x y z
N MET A 1 -16.43 63.90 50.95
CA MET A 1 -16.20 63.75 49.49
C MET A 1 -16.76 62.38 49.07
N SER A 2 -18.06 62.11 49.18
CA SER A 2 -19.09 62.37 48.15
C SER A 2 -18.61 62.09 46.73
N TRP A 3 -19.00 60.96 46.14
CA TRP A 3 -19.93 60.92 45.00
C TRP A 3 -20.37 59.47 44.75
N LEU A 4 -21.65 59.23 45.06
CA LEU A 4 -22.47 58.09 44.65
C LEU A 4 -22.96 58.34 43.22
N GLY A 5 -23.15 57.30 42.41
CA GLY A 5 -23.76 57.44 41.09
C GLY A 5 -24.02 56.12 40.38
N ARG A 6 -25.28 55.69 40.40
CA ARG A 6 -25.88 54.42 39.94
C ARG A 6 -25.99 54.28 38.40
N PRO A 7 -26.44 53.11 37.89
CA PRO A 7 -26.23 52.62 36.52
C PRO A 7 -27.36 53.00 35.54
N SER A 8 -27.12 52.80 34.23
CA SER A 8 -28.10 53.02 33.16
C SER A 8 -28.20 51.79 32.24
N GLN A 9 -29.33 51.08 32.33
CA GLN A 9 -29.86 50.23 31.26
C GLN A 9 -30.48 51.11 30.16
N ARG A 10 -30.33 50.73 28.88
CA ARG A 10 -31.30 51.09 27.83
C ARG A 10 -31.34 50.10 26.65
N LEU A 11 -32.48 49.43 26.58
CA LEU A 11 -33.31 49.01 25.44
C LEU A 11 -32.66 48.57 24.10
N LEU A 12 -32.91 47.29 23.80
CA LEU A 12 -33.68 46.76 22.65
C LEU A 12 -33.83 47.64 21.40
N ARG A 13 -33.36 47.12 20.26
CA ARG A 13 -34.07 47.24 18.98
C ARG A 13 -33.85 46.03 18.08
N SER A 14 -34.94 45.30 17.89
CA SER A 14 -35.15 44.30 16.85
C SER A 14 -35.15 44.94 15.46
N GLN A 15 -34.50 44.33 14.48
CA GLN A 15 -34.93 44.44 13.10
C GLN A 15 -35.00 43.07 12.44
N ARG A 16 -36.25 42.70 12.13
CA ARG A 16 -36.65 41.63 11.23
C ARG A 16 -36.32 42.08 9.81
N TYR A 17 -35.78 41.21 8.98
CA TYR A 17 -35.96 41.30 7.53
C TYR A 17 -36.51 39.97 7.02
N SER A 18 -37.74 40.08 6.49
CA SER A 18 -38.52 39.00 5.90
C SER A 18 -38.11 38.73 4.45
N ARG A 19 -38.30 37.46 4.06
CA ARG A 19 -38.18 36.87 2.72
C ARG A 19 -39.04 37.55 1.63
N PRO A 20 -38.80 37.18 0.37
CA PRO A 20 -39.79 36.36 -0.36
C PRO A 20 -39.09 35.15 -1.02
N VAL A 21 -39.40 33.89 -0.68
CA VAL A 21 -40.47 33.02 -1.23
C VAL A 21 -40.80 33.30 -2.70
N LEU A 22 -40.19 32.53 -3.61
CA LEU A 22 -40.76 32.24 -4.92
C LEU A 22 -41.01 30.72 -4.99
N PHE A 23 -42.28 30.36 -5.10
CA PHE A 23 -42.80 29.03 -5.37
C PHE A 23 -42.91 28.87 -6.89
N CYS A 24 -42.40 27.78 -7.47
CA CYS A 24 -42.99 27.25 -8.71
C CYS A 24 -42.65 25.77 -8.95
N LYS A 25 -43.70 24.96 -8.78
CA LYS A 25 -44.14 23.78 -9.57
C LYS A 25 -43.30 22.51 -9.66
N THR A 26 -44.03 21.42 -9.40
CA THR A 26 -43.72 20.00 -9.47
C THR A 26 -43.88 19.40 -10.88
N ALA A 27 -43.02 18.42 -11.17
CA ALA A 27 -43.16 17.25 -12.09
C ALA A 27 -43.22 17.51 -13.62
N PRO A 28 -42.77 16.56 -14.51
CA PRO A 28 -42.72 15.12 -14.28
C PRO A 28 -41.47 14.35 -14.76
N PHE A 29 -41.47 13.08 -14.36
CA PHE A 29 -40.75 11.93 -14.86
C PHE A 29 -40.75 11.86 -16.40
N SER A 30 -39.58 11.68 -17.02
CA SER A 30 -39.43 11.38 -18.45
C SER A 30 -38.23 10.45 -18.64
N SER A 31 -38.53 9.19 -18.92
CA SER A 31 -37.65 8.19 -19.49
C SER A 31 -37.30 8.53 -20.95
N SER A 32 -36.03 8.49 -21.34
CA SER A 32 -35.57 7.93 -22.63
C SER A 32 -34.07 8.21 -22.85
N ALA A 33 -33.34 7.10 -23.07
CA ALA A 33 -32.17 6.92 -23.92
C ALA A 33 -31.22 8.12 -24.21
N SER A 34 -29.96 7.96 -23.79
CA SER A 34 -28.80 7.70 -24.68
C SER A 34 -27.53 8.36 -24.16
N ASN A 35 -26.72 7.57 -23.45
CA ASN A 35 -25.27 7.78 -23.41
C ASN A 35 -24.56 6.42 -23.55
N ALA A 36 -25.04 5.62 -24.50
CA ALA A 36 -24.28 4.53 -25.12
C ALA A 36 -23.36 5.17 -26.16
N GLY A 37 -22.29 5.83 -25.69
CA GLY A 37 -21.46 6.65 -26.56
C GLY A 37 -20.10 6.98 -25.99
N ARG A 38 -19.53 6.13 -25.13
CA ARG A 38 -18.10 6.21 -24.76
C ARG A 38 -17.47 4.93 -24.22
N LEU A 39 -18.04 3.77 -24.58
CA LEU A 39 -17.48 2.44 -24.30
C LEU A 39 -17.10 1.66 -25.58
N SER A 40 -17.14 2.32 -26.74
CA SER A 40 -16.84 1.71 -28.05
C SER A 40 -15.39 1.86 -28.50
N SER A 41 -14.52 2.54 -27.75
CA SER A 41 -13.13 2.78 -28.17
C SER A 41 -12.07 2.03 -27.38
N LEU A 42 -12.45 0.99 -26.62
CA LEU A 42 -11.48 0.11 -25.96
C LEU A 42 -11.25 -1.11 -26.85
N THR A 43 -9.99 -1.34 -27.21
CA THR A 43 -9.59 -2.51 -27.99
C THR A 43 -9.85 -3.79 -27.17
N SER A 44 -10.09 -4.92 -27.85
CA SER A 44 -10.38 -6.21 -27.20
C SER A 44 -9.34 -6.59 -26.14
N LEU A 45 -8.08 -6.19 -26.31
CA LEU A 45 -6.98 -6.37 -25.36
C LEU A 45 -7.13 -5.58 -24.04
N GLN A 46 -7.75 -4.40 -24.06
CA GLN A 46 -7.97 -3.61 -22.84
C GLN A 46 -9.08 -4.20 -21.96
N LYS A 47 -10.05 -4.91 -22.55
CA LYS A 47 -11.09 -5.64 -21.82
C LYS A 47 -10.56 -6.94 -21.20
N ILE A 48 -9.59 -7.58 -21.85
CA ILE A 48 -8.90 -8.79 -21.34
C ILE A 48 -7.99 -8.44 -20.15
N SER A 49 -7.28 -7.30 -20.19
CA SER A 49 -6.45 -6.80 -19.07
C SER A 49 -7.24 -6.55 -17.76
N LEU A 50 -8.48 -6.05 -17.89
CA LEU A 50 -9.39 -5.85 -16.76
C LEU A 50 -10.00 -7.16 -16.25
N GLY A 51 -10.15 -8.17 -17.11
CA GLY A 51 -10.65 -9.50 -16.73
C GLY A 51 -9.61 -10.38 -16.04
N LEU A 52 -8.35 -10.35 -16.47
CA LEU A 52 -7.29 -11.16 -15.86
C LEU A 52 -6.83 -10.64 -14.49
N SER A 53 -6.90 -9.32 -14.25
CA SER A 53 -6.56 -8.73 -12.94
C SER A 53 -7.54 -9.13 -11.83
N ALA A 54 -8.75 -9.57 -12.18
CA ALA A 54 -9.80 -9.92 -11.22
C ALA A 54 -9.84 -11.41 -10.85
N MET A 55 -9.14 -12.29 -11.58
CA MET A 55 -9.24 -13.75 -11.35
C MET A 55 -7.95 -14.42 -10.88
N PHE A 56 -6.79 -13.77 -11.01
CA PHE A 56 -5.53 -14.24 -10.44
C PHE A 56 -4.77 -13.04 -9.88
N GLY A 57 -4.53 -13.04 -8.57
CA GLY A 57 -3.74 -12.02 -7.88
C GLY A 57 -2.46 -11.72 -8.67
N GLY A 58 -2.18 -10.43 -8.82
CA GLY A 58 -1.35 -9.86 -9.88
C GLY A 58 0.07 -10.40 -9.99
N GLY A 59 0.61 -10.26 -11.19
CA GLY A 59 2.04 -10.32 -11.47
C GLY A 59 2.40 -11.04 -12.78
N TYR A 60 2.13 -10.42 -13.94
CA TYR A 60 2.93 -10.70 -15.14
C TYR A 60 3.14 -9.42 -15.95
N VAL A 61 4.40 -9.01 -16.04
CA VAL A 61 4.88 -7.86 -16.83
C VAL A 61 5.12 -8.35 -18.26
N ILE A 62 4.39 -7.81 -19.24
CA ILE A 62 4.74 -7.95 -20.66
C ILE A 62 5.45 -6.66 -21.07
N GLY A 63 6.76 -6.74 -21.30
CA GLY A 63 7.56 -5.67 -21.89
C GLY A 63 7.75 -5.89 -23.39
N TYR A 64 7.48 -4.86 -24.20
CA TYR A 64 7.96 -4.61 -25.58
C TYR A 64 7.61 -3.13 -25.88
N ALA A 65 8.36 -2.26 -26.55
CA ALA A 65 9.64 -2.33 -27.23
C ALA A 65 10.15 -0.89 -27.49
N PHE A 66 11.45 -0.64 -27.34
CA PHE A 66 12.24 0.27 -28.19
C PHE A 66 13.65 -0.36 -28.34
N GLY A 67 14.21 -0.26 -29.56
CA GLY A 67 15.36 -1.03 -30.08
C GLY A 67 16.71 -0.90 -29.33
N PRO A 68 17.80 -1.45 -29.91
CA PRO A 68 19.00 -1.79 -29.16
C PRO A 68 19.71 -0.53 -28.69
N PHE A 69 19.63 -0.27 -27.39
CA PHE A 69 20.48 0.72 -26.76
C PHE A 69 21.81 0.05 -26.45
N SER A 70 22.86 0.47 -27.12
CA SER A 70 24.23 0.13 -26.77
C SER A 70 24.48 0.61 -25.34
N SER A 71 24.62 -0.34 -24.42
CA SER A 71 25.26 -0.21 -23.11
C SER A 71 24.81 0.97 -22.21
N LEU A 72 24.17 0.64 -21.10
CA LEU A 72 23.79 1.58 -20.03
C LEU A 72 25.00 2.13 -19.24
N GLU A 73 26.22 1.66 -19.53
CA GLU A 73 27.47 2.00 -18.82
C GLU A 73 27.98 3.42 -19.12
N ASP A 74 27.58 4.03 -20.26
CA ASP A 74 28.09 5.34 -20.67
C ASP A 74 27.23 6.52 -20.20
N LEU A 75 26.02 6.28 -19.65
CA LEU A 75 25.10 7.36 -19.24
C LEU A 75 25.29 7.80 -17.79
N PHE A 76 25.88 6.95 -16.95
CA PHE A 76 26.21 7.27 -15.56
C PHE A 76 27.66 6.88 -15.33
N GLY A 77 28.57 7.85 -15.47
CA GLY A 77 29.99 7.71 -15.14
C GLY A 77 30.23 7.47 -13.65
N VAL A 78 29.71 6.37 -13.14
CA VAL A 78 29.85 5.86 -11.79
C VAL A 78 30.37 4.45 -11.95
N LYS A 79 31.68 4.27 -11.71
CA LYS A 79 32.26 2.94 -11.53
C LYS A 79 31.42 2.21 -10.47
N ALA A 80 30.81 1.09 -10.86
CA ALA A 80 30.24 0.15 -9.91
C ALA A 80 31.35 -0.25 -8.93
N VAL A 81 31.26 0.25 -7.69
CA VAL A 81 32.10 -0.26 -6.61
C VAL A 81 31.55 -1.63 -6.28
N SER A 82 32.31 -2.64 -6.69
CA SER A 82 32.05 -4.06 -6.43
C SER A 82 31.99 -4.32 -4.93
N GLY A 83 30.81 -4.72 -4.47
CA GLY A 83 30.56 -5.18 -3.11
C GLY A 83 29.13 -4.86 -2.69
N ALA A 84 28.14 -5.52 -3.32
CA ALA A 84 26.78 -5.46 -2.82
C ALA A 84 26.81 -5.97 -1.37
N PRO A 85 26.34 -5.20 -0.38
CA PRO A 85 26.23 -5.71 0.97
C PRO A 85 25.27 -6.90 0.97
N ALA A 86 25.77 -8.06 1.41
CA ALA A 86 24.98 -9.26 1.58
C ALA A 86 24.92 -9.55 3.07
N TYR A 87 23.91 -9.02 3.74
CA TYR A 87 23.56 -9.48 5.09
C TYR A 87 23.36 -10.99 5.05
N THR A 88 24.16 -11.73 5.81
CA THR A 88 24.17 -13.21 5.83
C THR A 88 23.31 -13.80 6.94
N GLY A 89 22.73 -12.96 7.80
CA GLY A 89 21.84 -13.39 8.88
C GLY A 89 20.40 -13.60 8.43
N GLU A 90 19.60 -14.18 9.32
CA GLU A 90 18.15 -14.28 9.14
C GLU A 90 17.46 -12.98 9.59
N LEU A 91 16.60 -12.41 8.75
CA LEU A 91 15.81 -11.22 9.09
C LEU A 91 14.57 -11.61 9.90
N ILE A 92 14.70 -11.60 11.23
CA ILE A 92 13.63 -11.95 12.16
C ILE A 92 12.75 -10.73 12.43
N VAL A 93 11.43 -10.92 12.35
CA VAL A 93 10.45 -9.89 12.72
C VAL A 93 10.25 -9.91 14.23
N THR A 94 10.72 -8.88 14.93
CA THR A 94 10.59 -8.74 16.39
C THR A 94 9.29 -8.06 16.78
N ASP A 95 8.91 -7.03 16.05
CA ASP A 95 7.76 -6.18 16.34
C ASP A 95 6.88 -6.04 15.11
N LYS A 96 5.59 -5.85 15.35
CA LYS A 96 4.61 -5.55 14.29
C LYS A 96 3.94 -4.22 14.58
N VAL A 97 3.80 -3.41 13.53
CA VAL A 97 3.07 -2.14 13.59
C VAL A 97 2.08 -2.06 12.45
N PHE A 98 1.10 -1.18 12.56
CA PHE A 98 0.09 -0.99 11.51
C PHE A 98 -0.13 0.47 11.15
N PHE A 99 -0.55 0.69 9.91
CA PHE A 99 -1.07 1.96 9.39
C PHE A 99 -2.47 1.75 8.81
N ASP A 100 -3.43 2.53 9.29
CA ASP A 100 -4.72 2.71 8.65
C ASP A 100 -4.61 3.85 7.65
N ILE A 101 -4.80 3.56 6.38
CA ILE A 101 -4.55 4.49 5.26
C ILE A 101 -5.86 5.10 4.80
N GLY A 102 -5.82 6.41 4.56
CA GLY A 102 -6.89 7.15 3.89
C GLY A 102 -6.40 7.89 2.66
N ILE A 103 -7.24 7.94 1.63
CA ILE A 103 -7.02 8.75 0.42
C ILE A 103 -8.15 9.76 0.32
N ASN A 104 -7.81 11.05 0.32
CA ASN A 104 -8.79 12.14 0.44
C ASN A 104 -9.73 11.98 1.64
N ASP A 105 -9.18 11.47 2.75
CA ASP A 105 -9.87 11.18 4.02
C ASP A 105 -10.84 9.97 4.00
N ASP A 106 -11.00 9.29 2.85
CA ASP A 106 -11.71 8.02 2.76
C ASP A 106 -10.78 6.86 3.12
N TYR A 107 -11.22 5.98 4.03
CA TYR A 107 -10.44 4.81 4.45
C TYR A 107 -10.29 3.81 3.30
N VAL A 108 -9.04 3.42 3.01
CA VAL A 108 -8.70 2.49 1.92
C VAL A 108 -8.31 1.12 2.42
N GLY A 109 -7.55 1.04 3.52
CA GLY A 109 -7.10 -0.24 4.05
C GLY A 109 -6.04 -0.11 5.13
N LYS A 110 -5.62 -1.26 5.64
CA LYS A 110 -4.61 -1.39 6.69
C LYS A 110 -3.35 -2.02 6.12
N ILE A 111 -2.20 -1.44 6.43
CA ILE A 111 -0.87 -2.00 6.15
C ILE A 111 -0.31 -2.52 7.47
N VAL A 112 0.11 -3.78 7.50
CA VAL A 112 0.84 -4.37 8.64
C VAL A 112 2.30 -4.53 8.26
N ILE A 113 3.18 -4.06 9.12
CA ILE A 113 4.62 -3.96 8.88
C ILE A 113 5.32 -4.74 9.99
N GLY A 114 6.24 -5.62 9.60
CA GLY A 114 7.18 -6.29 10.49
C GLY A 114 8.49 -5.54 10.56
N LEU A 115 9.06 -5.42 11.76
CA LEU A 115 10.30 -4.69 12.04
C LEU A 115 11.42 -5.63 12.46
N TYR A 116 12.65 -5.34 12.05
CA TYR A 116 13.84 -6.16 12.28
C TYR A 116 14.63 -5.70 13.51
N GLY A 117 14.05 -5.80 14.71
CA GLY A 117 14.61 -5.19 15.93
C GLY A 117 15.92 -5.82 16.42
N GLU A 118 16.24 -7.05 15.99
CA GLU A 118 17.55 -7.66 16.31
C GLU A 118 18.70 -7.03 15.51
N VAL A 119 18.42 -6.67 14.25
CA VAL A 119 19.43 -6.11 13.34
C VAL A 119 19.53 -4.59 13.48
N GLN A 120 18.38 -3.93 13.68
CA GLN A 120 18.26 -2.47 13.69
C GLN A 120 17.54 -1.96 14.96
N PRO A 121 18.03 -2.27 16.18
CA PRO A 121 17.28 -2.02 17.42
C PRO A 121 16.92 -0.54 17.61
N ARG A 122 17.82 0.40 17.32
CA ARG A 122 17.53 1.84 17.47
C ARG A 122 16.58 2.34 16.41
N THR A 123 16.75 1.89 15.17
CA THR A 123 15.89 2.30 14.05
C THR A 123 14.46 1.78 14.26
N VAL A 124 14.32 0.55 14.72
CA VAL A 124 13.04 -0.08 15.04
C VAL A 124 12.37 0.58 16.23
N GLU A 125 13.07 0.85 17.33
CA GLU A 125 12.48 1.54 18.49
C GLU A 125 12.01 2.95 18.12
N ASN A 126 12.74 3.67 17.27
CA ASN A 126 12.30 4.95 16.73
C ASN A 126 10.97 4.82 15.97
N PHE A 127 10.89 3.88 15.02
CA PHE A 127 9.69 3.71 14.20
C PHE A 127 8.49 3.21 15.03
N ARG A 128 8.72 2.25 15.93
CA ARG A 128 7.71 1.70 16.86
C ARG A 128 7.11 2.79 17.74
N ALA A 129 7.95 3.60 18.37
CA ALA A 129 7.52 4.68 19.24
C ALA A 129 6.81 5.81 18.48
N LEU A 130 7.22 6.12 17.25
CA LEU A 130 6.51 7.05 16.36
C LEU A 130 5.16 6.50 15.87
N CYS A 131 4.98 5.18 15.82
CA CYS A 131 3.68 4.56 15.56
C CYS A 131 2.76 4.65 16.78
N SER A 132 3.27 4.41 18.00
CA SER A 132 2.46 4.46 19.23
C SER A 132 2.17 5.90 19.70
N GLY A 133 3.04 6.86 19.39
CA GLY A 133 2.95 8.22 19.92
C GLY A 133 3.35 8.35 21.40
N GLU A 134 3.95 7.31 21.98
CA GLU A 134 4.23 7.21 23.42
C GLU A 134 5.23 8.26 23.94
N LYS A 135 6.06 8.84 23.06
CA LYS A 135 7.09 9.84 23.45
C LYS A 135 6.54 11.26 23.58
N GLY A 136 5.25 11.48 23.32
CA GLY A 136 4.58 12.77 23.55
C GLY A 136 4.98 13.85 22.55
N ALA A 137 5.31 15.04 23.05
CA ALA A 137 5.58 16.22 22.21
C ALA A 137 6.96 16.18 21.55
N SER A 138 7.04 16.58 20.28
CA SER A 138 8.31 16.85 19.60
C SER A 138 8.87 18.22 19.98
N ARG A 139 10.17 18.43 19.74
CA ARG A 139 10.80 19.75 19.90
C ARG A 139 10.29 20.75 18.87
N ALA A 140 9.84 20.27 17.70
CA ALA A 140 9.25 21.11 16.66
C ALA A 140 7.81 21.58 16.97
N GLY A 141 7.15 21.04 18.01
CA GLY A 141 5.81 21.41 18.45
C GLY A 141 4.76 20.29 18.29
N PRO A 142 4.60 19.69 17.10
CA PRO A 142 3.68 18.56 16.89
C PRO A 142 4.05 17.34 17.75
N PRO A 143 3.14 16.40 18.05
CA PRO A 143 3.49 15.16 18.73
C PRO A 143 4.44 14.29 17.88
N LEU A 144 5.30 13.51 18.54
CA LEU A 144 6.13 12.46 17.92
C LEU A 144 5.25 11.27 17.52
N TRP A 145 4.40 11.46 16.52
CA TRP A 145 3.37 10.50 16.13
C TRP A 145 3.10 10.54 14.62
N TYR A 146 3.07 9.38 13.97
CA TYR A 146 2.75 9.29 12.54
C TYR A 146 1.28 9.53 12.21
N LYS A 147 0.38 9.46 13.18
CA LYS A 147 -1.05 9.71 12.97
C LYS A 147 -1.28 11.11 12.40
N GLY A 148 -2.01 11.18 11.29
CA GLY A 148 -2.30 12.40 10.55
C GLY A 148 -1.21 12.83 9.56
N SER A 149 -0.03 12.19 9.58
CA SER A 149 1.04 12.47 8.60
C SER A 149 0.69 11.97 7.19
N HIS A 150 1.43 12.45 6.19
CA HIS A 150 1.15 12.20 4.77
C HIS A 150 2.27 11.46 4.07
N PHE A 151 1.91 10.68 3.06
CA PHE A 151 2.86 10.24 2.03
C PHE A 151 3.08 11.39 1.06
N HIS A 152 4.09 12.22 1.35
CA HIS A 152 4.35 13.46 0.64
C HIS A 152 5.09 13.24 -0.70
N ARG A 153 5.67 12.05 -0.91
CA ARG A 153 6.38 11.70 -2.15
C ARG A 153 6.10 10.25 -2.55
N ILE A 154 5.47 10.04 -3.69
CA ILE A 154 5.04 8.74 -4.23
C ILE A 154 5.49 8.66 -5.69
N ILE A 155 6.40 7.73 -5.99
CA ILE A 155 6.91 7.48 -7.35
C ILE A 155 6.54 6.03 -7.74
N PRO A 156 5.60 5.83 -8.68
CA PRO A 156 5.17 4.50 -9.10
C PRO A 156 6.34 3.65 -9.61
N GLY A 157 6.40 2.39 -9.21
CA GLY A 157 7.48 1.46 -9.58
C GLY A 157 8.82 1.73 -8.87
N PHE A 158 8.86 2.67 -7.92
CA PHE A 158 10.04 2.97 -7.12
C PHE A 158 9.73 2.85 -5.63
N MET A 159 9.09 3.85 -5.03
CA MET A 159 8.78 3.86 -3.60
C MET A 159 7.68 4.86 -3.23
N ILE A 160 7.12 4.66 -2.04
CA ILE A 160 6.22 5.59 -1.36
C ILE A 160 6.90 6.11 -0.09
N GLN A 161 7.03 7.42 0.06
CA GLN A 161 7.76 8.07 1.15
C GLN A 161 6.82 8.92 2.01
N GLY A 162 6.94 8.73 3.32
CA GLY A 162 6.11 9.38 4.34
C GLY A 162 6.92 9.74 5.59
N GLY A 163 6.21 9.96 6.70
CA GLY A 163 6.84 10.17 8.02
C GLY A 163 7.26 11.60 8.34
N ASP A 164 6.90 12.59 7.51
CA ASP A 164 7.00 14.01 7.88
C ASP A 164 5.70 14.45 8.60
N PHE A 165 5.71 14.35 9.93
CA PHE A 165 4.62 14.82 10.79
C PHE A 165 4.77 16.29 11.23
N THR A 166 5.87 16.96 10.86
CA THR A 166 6.15 18.34 11.31
C THR A 166 5.77 19.39 10.28
N GLN A 167 6.12 19.17 9.01
CA GLN A 167 5.84 20.10 7.90
C GLN A 167 4.98 19.48 6.79
N HIS A 168 4.79 18.16 6.81
CA HIS A 168 3.97 17.42 5.86
C HIS A 168 4.37 17.60 4.38
N ASN A 169 5.61 17.99 4.10
CA ASN A 169 6.09 18.32 2.76
C ASN A 169 7.44 17.68 2.41
N GLY A 170 8.02 16.88 3.31
CA GLY A 170 9.30 16.20 3.15
C GLY A 170 10.51 17.01 3.62
N ARG A 171 10.32 18.24 4.12
CA ARG A 171 11.42 19.05 4.71
C ARG A 171 11.55 18.85 6.21
N GLY A 172 10.49 18.37 6.86
CA GLY A 172 10.43 18.11 8.28
C GLY A 172 10.83 16.69 8.64
N SER A 173 11.55 16.51 9.74
CA SER A 173 11.94 15.19 10.26
C SER A 173 12.45 15.35 11.69
N GLU A 174 11.98 14.49 12.60
CA GLU A 174 12.45 14.45 13.99
C GLU A 174 12.32 13.02 14.53
N SER A 175 13.39 12.47 15.11
CA SER A 175 13.36 11.15 15.74
C SER A 175 13.05 11.25 17.24
N ILE A 176 12.78 10.11 17.86
CA ILE A 176 12.62 10.04 19.32
C ILE A 176 13.93 10.36 20.08
N TYR A 177 15.07 10.37 19.38
CA TYR A 177 16.39 10.67 19.93
C TYR A 177 16.80 12.14 19.73
N GLY A 178 15.95 12.95 19.08
CA GLY A 178 16.22 14.34 18.74
C GLY A 178 16.08 14.59 17.24
N ARG A 179 16.84 15.54 16.69
CA ARG A 179 16.65 15.95 15.29
C ARG A 179 17.04 14.86 14.29
N ARG A 180 18.15 14.15 14.56
CA ARG A 180 18.70 13.09 13.71
C ARG A 180 19.37 12.00 14.56
N PHE A 181 19.55 10.81 13.99
CA PHE A 181 20.37 9.72 14.54
C PHE A 181 21.17 9.02 13.42
N ASP A 182 22.20 8.28 13.85
CA ASP A 182 23.19 7.64 12.97
C ASP A 182 22.60 6.44 12.21
N ASP A 183 23.26 6.02 11.13
CA ASP A 183 22.96 4.76 10.44
C ASP A 183 23.41 3.58 11.32
N GLU A 184 22.59 2.53 11.46
CA GLU A 184 22.95 1.29 12.18
C GLU A 184 23.66 0.30 11.24
N ASP A 185 22.95 -0.68 10.69
CA ASP A 185 23.51 -1.67 9.77
C ASP A 185 23.06 -1.36 8.34
N LEU A 186 24.03 -1.07 7.46
CA LEU A 186 23.78 -0.82 6.04
C LEU A 186 23.98 -2.07 5.18
N SER A 187 24.21 -3.23 5.81
CA SER A 187 24.45 -4.49 5.12
C SER A 187 23.18 -5.19 4.64
N VAL A 188 22.01 -4.83 5.18
CA VAL A 188 20.71 -5.38 4.77
C VAL A 188 20.30 -4.80 3.41
N PRO A 189 20.13 -5.65 2.36
CA PRO A 189 19.81 -5.17 1.02
C PRO A 189 18.33 -4.85 0.85
N HIS A 190 18.01 -3.96 -0.09
CA HIS A 190 16.65 -3.66 -0.50
C HIS A 190 16.09 -4.82 -1.34
N SER A 191 15.53 -5.82 -0.66
CA SER A 191 15.09 -7.12 -1.21
C SER A 191 13.79 -7.06 -2.03
N GLY A 192 13.50 -5.93 -2.67
CA GLY A 192 12.37 -5.73 -3.57
C GLY A 192 11.14 -5.04 -2.93
N PRO A 193 9.96 -5.17 -3.57
CA PRO A 193 8.72 -4.53 -3.11
C PRO A 193 8.33 -4.91 -1.68
N GLY A 194 7.78 -3.94 -0.95
CA GLY A 194 7.40 -4.10 0.46
C GLY A 194 8.53 -3.85 1.46
N THR A 195 9.78 -3.68 1.01
CA THR A 195 10.90 -3.32 1.90
C THR A 195 10.68 -1.95 2.55
N LEU A 196 10.84 -1.86 3.87
CA LEU A 196 10.77 -0.60 4.63
C LEU A 196 12.18 -0.11 4.97
N SER A 197 12.45 1.16 4.67
CA SER A 197 13.79 1.75 4.81
C SER A 197 13.73 3.24 5.20
N MET A 198 14.80 3.72 5.84
CA MET A 198 14.88 5.10 6.35
C MET A 198 15.19 6.09 5.23
N ALA A 199 14.42 7.18 5.16
CA ALA A 199 14.78 8.31 4.32
C ALA A 199 15.77 9.23 5.07
N ASN A 200 16.87 9.60 4.41
CA ASN A 200 17.92 10.43 4.98
C ASN A 200 18.38 11.51 3.96
N ALA A 201 19.18 12.45 4.44
CA ALA A 201 19.80 13.52 3.65
C ALA A 201 21.32 13.36 3.54
N GLY A 202 21.78 12.10 3.50
CA GLY A 202 23.20 11.71 3.62
C GLY A 202 23.45 10.83 4.84
N ALA A 203 24.69 10.36 4.98
CA ALA A 203 25.09 9.48 6.08
C ALA A 203 24.73 10.07 7.45
N ASN A 204 24.29 9.21 8.37
CA ASN A 204 23.98 9.53 9.76
C ASN A 204 22.96 10.66 9.93
N SER A 205 21.92 10.67 9.10
CA SER A 205 20.90 11.74 9.12
C SER A 205 19.47 11.24 9.18
N ASN A 206 19.29 10.06 9.78
CA ASN A 206 17.98 9.44 9.97
C ASN A 206 17.12 10.26 10.93
N GLY A 207 15.81 10.33 10.68
CA GLY A 207 14.86 11.05 11.53
C GLY A 207 13.54 10.28 11.67
N SER A 208 12.45 10.84 11.17
CA SER A 208 11.14 10.17 11.13
C SER A 208 10.71 9.73 9.74
N GLN A 209 11.32 10.28 8.69
CA GLN A 209 10.91 9.95 7.33
C GLN A 209 11.35 8.53 6.95
N PHE A 210 10.46 7.82 6.26
CA PHE A 210 10.67 6.46 5.81
C PHE A 210 10.12 6.31 4.39
N PHE A 211 10.50 5.23 3.72
CA PHE A 211 9.87 4.82 2.48
C PHE A 211 9.62 3.31 2.43
N ILE A 212 8.60 2.93 1.67
CA ILE A 212 8.29 1.54 1.33
C ILE A 212 8.55 1.37 -0.17
N CYS A 213 9.39 0.40 -0.53
CA CYS A 213 9.69 0.10 -1.92
C CYS A 213 8.49 -0.53 -2.63
N THR A 214 8.22 -0.12 -3.86
CA THR A 214 7.20 -0.73 -4.74
C THR A 214 7.83 -1.40 -5.97
N GLY A 215 9.15 -1.43 -6.03
CA GLY A 215 9.97 -2.01 -7.08
C GLY A 215 11.37 -2.32 -6.55
N ASP A 216 12.22 -2.87 -7.41
CA ASP A 216 13.61 -3.19 -7.05
C ASP A 216 14.45 -1.92 -6.93
N THR A 217 15.24 -1.82 -5.87
CA THR A 217 16.01 -0.60 -5.53
C THR A 217 17.45 -0.86 -5.07
N PRO A 218 18.24 -1.71 -5.77
CA PRO A 218 19.58 -2.11 -5.32
C PRO A 218 20.58 -0.93 -5.23
N TRP A 219 20.34 0.18 -5.94
CA TRP A 219 21.21 1.37 -5.87
C TRP A 219 21.11 2.15 -4.54
N LEU A 220 20.12 1.80 -3.69
CA LEU A 220 19.94 2.33 -2.34
C LEU A 220 20.71 1.53 -1.27
N ASP A 221 21.22 0.35 -1.63
CA ASP A 221 22.01 -0.49 -0.74
C ASP A 221 23.26 0.24 -0.28
N GLY A 222 23.62 0.06 0.99
CA GLY A 222 24.75 0.76 1.61
C GLY A 222 24.51 2.26 1.90
N LYS A 223 23.32 2.81 1.62
CA LYS A 223 23.00 4.24 1.82
C LYS A 223 21.79 4.49 2.71
N HIS A 224 20.85 3.56 2.75
CA HIS A 224 19.63 3.67 3.54
C HIS A 224 19.48 2.42 4.40
N VAL A 225 19.16 2.64 5.67
CA VAL A 225 18.98 1.56 6.65
C VAL A 225 17.66 0.85 6.39
N VAL A 226 17.71 -0.41 5.99
CA VAL A 226 16.53 -1.29 5.88
C VAL A 226 16.25 -1.89 7.25
N PHE A 227 15.02 -1.68 7.75
CA PHE A 227 14.65 -2.05 9.13
C PHE A 227 13.30 -2.75 9.25
N GLY A 228 12.66 -3.09 8.13
CA GLY A 228 11.43 -3.88 8.16
C GLY A 228 10.91 -4.25 6.77
N ARG A 229 9.73 -4.85 6.75
CA ARG A 229 8.97 -5.14 5.53
C ARG A 229 7.47 -5.13 5.78
N VAL A 230 6.70 -4.90 4.72
CA VAL A 230 5.25 -5.10 4.72
C VAL A 230 4.95 -6.61 4.83
N LEU A 231 4.08 -6.97 5.77
CA LEU A 231 3.58 -8.33 5.98
C LEU A 231 2.18 -8.51 5.38
N GLU A 232 1.31 -7.51 5.55
CA GLU A 232 -0.06 -7.50 5.05
C GLU A 232 -0.38 -6.10 4.49
N GLY A 233 -1.28 -6.02 3.49
CA GLY A 233 -1.68 -4.74 2.90
C GLY A 233 -0.77 -4.25 1.77
N MET A 234 -0.08 -5.14 1.06
CA MET A 234 0.71 -4.76 -0.12
C MET A 234 -0.18 -4.24 -1.27
N ASP A 235 -1.40 -4.74 -1.37
CA ASP A 235 -2.45 -4.19 -2.25
C ASP A 235 -2.77 -2.73 -1.93
N VAL A 236 -2.81 -2.36 -0.65
CA VAL A 236 -2.98 -0.96 -0.21
C VAL A 236 -1.77 -0.13 -0.62
N VAL A 237 -0.55 -0.66 -0.47
CA VAL A 237 0.69 0.00 -0.94
C VAL A 237 0.65 0.25 -2.45
N ASP A 238 0.16 -0.71 -3.24
CA ASP A 238 0.02 -0.56 -4.69
C ASP A 238 -1.04 0.48 -5.06
N ILE A 239 -2.16 0.56 -4.32
CA ILE A 239 -3.17 1.63 -4.47
C ILE A 239 -2.54 2.99 -4.18
N ILE A 240 -1.76 3.13 -3.11
CA ILE A 240 -1.02 4.37 -2.79
C ILE A 240 -0.06 4.71 -3.94
N SER A 241 0.68 3.71 -4.44
CA SER A 241 1.62 3.84 -5.56
C SER A 241 0.94 4.41 -6.81
N SER A 242 -0.28 3.95 -7.12
CA SER A 242 -1.08 4.45 -8.25
C SER A 242 -1.48 5.94 -8.14
N CYS A 243 -1.47 6.50 -6.93
CA CYS A 243 -1.70 7.94 -6.69
C CYS A 243 -0.45 8.80 -6.95
N GLY A 244 0.68 8.17 -7.25
CA GLY A 244 1.96 8.83 -7.47
C GLY A 244 2.15 9.43 -8.85
N ARG A 245 3.26 10.15 -9.00
CA ARG A 245 3.72 10.69 -10.29
C ARG A 245 5.23 10.53 -10.39
N ARG A 246 5.78 10.59 -11.60
CA ARG A 246 7.25 10.61 -11.81
C ARG A 246 7.93 11.76 -11.06
N SER A 247 7.25 12.89 -10.85
CA SER A 247 7.74 14.01 -10.04
C SER A 247 7.77 13.76 -8.53
N GLY A 248 7.18 12.65 -8.06
CA GLY A 248 7.01 12.33 -6.65
C GLY A 248 5.78 12.97 -6.00
N LYS A 249 5.34 14.16 -6.43
CA LYS A 249 4.14 14.79 -5.86
C LYS A 249 2.86 13.95 -6.12
N PRO A 250 2.13 13.50 -5.09
CA PRO A 250 0.89 12.74 -5.25
C PRO A 250 -0.23 13.53 -5.96
N ASN A 251 -1.15 12.82 -6.61
CA ASN A 251 -2.36 13.39 -7.21
C ASN A 251 -3.54 13.53 -6.20
N ALA A 252 -3.48 12.81 -5.09
CA ALA A 252 -4.47 12.78 -4.03
C ALA A 252 -3.79 12.84 -2.66
N ALA A 253 -4.51 13.29 -1.63
CA ALA A 253 -3.95 13.37 -0.29
C ALA A 253 -3.99 11.99 0.37
N VAL A 254 -2.83 11.33 0.45
CA VAL A 254 -2.68 10.03 1.12
C VAL A 254 -2.20 10.25 2.56
N LYS A 255 -3.01 9.85 3.53
CA LYS A 255 -2.76 10.09 4.97
C LYS A 255 -2.73 8.79 5.76
N ILE A 256 -1.94 8.79 6.83
CA ILE A 256 -2.02 7.78 7.88
C ILE A 256 -3.12 8.23 8.85
N LEU A 257 -4.32 7.67 8.73
CA LEU A 257 -5.47 8.02 9.56
C LEU A 257 -5.28 7.58 11.02
N ASN A 258 -4.66 6.41 11.20
CA ASN A 258 -4.33 5.86 12.50
C ASN A 258 -3.11 4.95 12.39
N CYS A 259 -2.37 4.79 13.48
CA CYS A 259 -1.22 3.91 13.55
C CYS A 259 -0.99 3.42 14.97
N GLY A 260 -0.24 2.33 15.12
CA GLY A 260 0.08 1.77 16.42
C GLY A 260 0.91 0.50 16.33
N VAL A 261 1.23 -0.04 17.50
CA VAL A 261 1.92 -1.32 17.66
C VAL A 261 0.88 -2.43 17.78
N LEU A 262 1.13 -3.57 17.15
CA LEU A 262 0.33 -4.78 17.32
C LEU A 262 1.02 -5.67 18.35
N ASP A 263 0.40 -5.87 19.51
CA ASP A 263 0.93 -6.81 20.48
C ASP A 263 0.90 -8.23 19.90
N ALA A 264 1.99 -8.98 20.11
CA ALA A 264 2.07 -10.39 19.71
C ALA A 264 0.93 -11.24 20.30
N ASN A 265 0.33 -10.79 21.42
CA ASN A 265 -0.74 -11.49 22.13
C ASN A 265 -2.16 -11.16 21.65
N THR A 266 -2.35 -10.16 20.78
CA THR A 266 -3.69 -9.74 20.30
C THR A 266 -4.16 -10.55 19.08
N THR A 267 -3.44 -11.64 18.74
CA THR A 267 -3.94 -12.65 17.79
C THR A 267 -5.04 -13.53 18.40
N THR A 268 -5.31 -13.42 19.71
CA THR A 268 -6.37 -14.19 20.38
C THR A 268 -7.40 -13.25 20.98
N GLN A 269 -8.40 -12.85 20.17
CA GLN A 269 -9.82 -12.57 20.50
C GLN A 269 -10.52 -11.91 19.29
N ARG A 270 -10.41 -12.50 18.10
CA ARG A 270 -11.57 -12.59 17.22
C ARG A 270 -12.06 -14.00 17.40
N ASN A 271 -13.29 -14.14 17.91
CA ASN A 271 -14.08 -15.35 18.16
C ASN A 271 -13.39 -16.67 17.79
N ALA A 272 -13.29 -17.58 18.75
CA ALA A 272 -12.88 -18.96 18.57
C ALA A 272 -13.36 -19.56 17.24
N GLU A 273 -12.46 -19.62 16.26
CA GLU A 273 -12.49 -20.60 15.19
C GLU A 273 -11.08 -21.21 15.18
N GLU A 274 -11.05 -22.50 15.45
CA GLU A 274 -9.84 -23.33 15.64
C GLU A 274 -8.80 -23.17 14.53
N PRO A 275 -7.52 -23.51 14.77
CA PRO A 275 -6.49 -23.49 13.75
C PRO A 275 -6.92 -24.39 12.58
N ILE A 276 -7.27 -23.77 11.46
CA ILE A 276 -7.60 -24.49 10.24
C ILE A 276 -6.31 -25.11 9.71
N ALA A 277 -6.08 -26.37 10.08
CA ALA A 277 -5.27 -27.32 9.33
C ALA A 277 -5.59 -27.16 7.83
N PRO A 278 -4.62 -27.33 6.90
CA PRO A 278 -4.83 -27.05 5.47
C PRO A 278 -6.15 -27.68 5.03
N LYS A 279 -7.15 -26.84 4.74
CA LYS A 279 -8.53 -27.29 4.46
C LYS A 279 -8.44 -28.39 3.42
N CYS A 280 -8.67 -29.63 3.85
CA CYS A 280 -8.91 -30.73 2.94
C CYS A 280 -10.20 -30.35 2.24
N LEU A 281 -10.12 -29.93 0.98
CA LEU A 281 -11.34 -29.61 0.21
C LEU A 281 -12.28 -30.80 0.34
N THR A 282 -13.54 -30.53 0.66
CA THR A 282 -14.56 -31.57 0.66
C THR A 282 -14.77 -32.10 -0.78
N ARG A 283 -15.34 -33.30 -0.92
CA ARG A 283 -15.60 -33.92 -2.23
C ARG A 283 -16.35 -32.97 -3.17
N ASP A 284 -17.36 -32.28 -2.64
CA ASP A 284 -18.21 -31.38 -3.39
C ASP A 284 -17.49 -30.11 -3.81
N GLU A 285 -16.66 -29.52 -2.94
CA GLU A 285 -15.81 -28.37 -3.28
C GLU A 285 -14.77 -28.72 -4.36
N MET A 286 -14.25 -29.96 -4.37
CA MET A 286 -13.37 -30.42 -5.45
C MET A 286 -14.09 -30.56 -6.79
N HIS A 287 -15.34 -31.02 -6.79
CA HIS A 287 -16.17 -31.08 -8.00
C HIS A 287 -16.53 -29.69 -8.52
N GLU A 288 -16.86 -28.74 -7.64
CA GLU A 288 -17.13 -27.35 -8.00
C GLU A 288 -15.87 -26.66 -8.56
N ARG A 289 -14.70 -26.92 -7.95
CA ARG A 289 -13.42 -26.42 -8.47
C ARG A 289 -13.07 -27.01 -9.83
N LEU A 290 -13.40 -28.28 -10.09
CA LEU A 290 -13.26 -28.88 -11.41
C LEU A 290 -14.24 -28.27 -12.44
N ALA A 291 -15.46 -27.94 -12.03
CA ALA A 291 -16.46 -27.30 -12.91
C ALA A 291 -16.05 -25.89 -13.31
N SER A 292 -15.61 -25.07 -12.35
CA SER A 292 -15.07 -23.72 -12.61
C SER A 292 -13.84 -23.76 -13.52
N LEU A 293 -12.90 -24.69 -13.31
CA LEU A 293 -11.74 -24.86 -14.20
C LEU A 293 -12.13 -25.31 -15.61
N ARG A 294 -13.26 -26.01 -15.80
CA ARG A 294 -13.80 -26.34 -17.14
C ARG A 294 -14.37 -25.11 -17.83
N ALA A 295 -15.10 -24.26 -17.10
CA ALA A 295 -15.63 -23.01 -17.64
C ALA A 295 -14.53 -22.02 -18.04
N VAL A 296 -13.45 -21.95 -17.25
CA VAL A 296 -12.27 -21.14 -17.61
C VAL A 296 -11.61 -21.68 -18.88
N GLU A 297 -11.40 -22.99 -18.97
CA GLU A 297 -10.81 -23.61 -20.17
C GLU A 297 -11.62 -23.29 -21.45
N SER A 298 -12.96 -23.42 -21.40
CA SER A 298 -13.81 -23.10 -22.55
C SER A 298 -13.76 -21.62 -22.93
N ASN A 299 -13.66 -20.71 -21.95
CA ASN A 299 -13.57 -19.28 -22.22
C ASN A 299 -12.24 -18.92 -22.88
N PHE A 300 -11.15 -19.54 -22.46
CA PHE A 300 -9.83 -19.36 -23.08
C PHE A 300 -9.77 -19.97 -24.49
N GLU A 301 -10.40 -21.13 -24.72
CA GLU A 301 -10.45 -21.75 -26.05
C GLU A 301 -11.16 -20.89 -27.09
N VAL A 302 -12.23 -20.18 -26.70
CA VAL A 302 -12.93 -19.23 -27.58
C VAL A 302 -12.04 -18.04 -27.98
N GLN A 303 -11.14 -17.62 -27.09
CA GLN A 303 -10.23 -16.48 -27.30
C GLN A 303 -8.85 -16.88 -27.84
N LYS A 304 -8.67 -18.15 -28.21
CA LYS A 304 -7.37 -18.71 -28.63
C LYS A 304 -6.70 -17.95 -29.77
N ASN A 305 -7.46 -17.36 -30.67
CA ASN A 305 -6.93 -16.63 -31.84
C ASN A 305 -6.52 -15.18 -31.52
N ASP A 306 -6.94 -14.65 -30.36
CA ASP A 306 -6.69 -13.27 -29.93
C ASP A 306 -5.55 -13.18 -28.87
N ILE A 307 -5.04 -14.32 -28.41
CA ILE A 307 -4.03 -14.44 -27.35
C ILE A 307 -2.72 -14.95 -27.96
N ASP A 308 -1.59 -14.46 -27.44
CA ASP A 308 -0.27 -14.96 -27.81
C ASP A 308 -0.16 -16.50 -27.59
N ALA A 309 0.30 -17.23 -28.60
CA ALA A 309 0.32 -18.68 -28.60
C ALA A 309 1.21 -19.28 -27.49
N THR A 310 2.26 -18.57 -27.06
CA THR A 310 3.15 -19.02 -25.98
C THR A 310 2.49 -18.86 -24.61
N LEU A 311 1.82 -17.72 -24.38
CA LEU A 311 1.08 -17.44 -23.15
C LEU A 311 -0.13 -18.39 -23.01
N TYR A 312 -0.86 -18.61 -24.10
CA TYR A 312 -1.97 -19.57 -24.14
C TYR A 312 -1.48 -20.98 -23.78
N GLY A 313 -0.33 -21.40 -24.33
CA GLY A 313 0.28 -22.69 -24.02
C GLY A 313 0.61 -22.87 -22.54
N GLN A 314 1.16 -21.84 -21.89
CA GLN A 314 1.50 -21.87 -20.46
C GLN A 314 0.25 -21.99 -19.58
N VAL A 315 -0.74 -21.12 -19.78
CA VAL A 315 -1.99 -21.10 -19.01
C VAL A 315 -2.74 -22.42 -19.13
N MET A 316 -2.84 -22.97 -20.34
CA MET A 316 -3.51 -24.26 -20.57
C MET A 316 -2.75 -25.43 -19.92
N THR A 317 -1.43 -25.35 -19.79
CA THR A 317 -0.61 -26.37 -19.12
C THR A 317 -0.85 -26.34 -17.60
N GLU A 318 -0.96 -25.16 -17.00
CA GLU A 318 -1.28 -25.00 -15.58
C GLU A 318 -2.70 -25.47 -15.26
N ILE A 319 -3.69 -25.10 -16.07
CA ILE A 319 -5.08 -25.59 -15.92
C ILE A 319 -5.12 -27.11 -15.98
N LYS A 320 -4.37 -27.74 -16.91
CA LYS A 320 -4.27 -29.20 -17.01
C LYS A 320 -3.63 -29.83 -15.77
N HIS A 321 -2.54 -29.26 -15.26
CA HIS A 321 -1.88 -29.74 -14.05
C HIS A 321 -2.78 -29.65 -12.82
N GLU A 322 -3.51 -28.55 -12.64
CA GLU A 322 -4.39 -28.37 -11.49
C GLU A 322 -5.61 -29.31 -11.56
N LYS A 323 -6.22 -29.48 -12.74
CA LYS A 323 -7.27 -30.50 -12.95
C LYS A 323 -6.76 -31.90 -12.62
N LYS A 324 -5.54 -32.25 -13.04
CA LYS A 324 -4.92 -33.55 -12.75
C LYS A 324 -4.69 -33.75 -11.24
N ARG A 325 -4.24 -32.71 -10.54
CA ARG A 325 -4.02 -32.72 -9.09
C ARG A 325 -5.32 -32.95 -8.32
N ILE A 326 -6.39 -32.23 -8.68
CA ILE A 326 -7.70 -32.37 -8.04
C ILE A 326 -8.31 -33.74 -8.33
N LYS A 327 -8.29 -34.21 -9.59
CA LYS A 327 -8.76 -35.56 -9.95
C LYS A 327 -8.02 -36.67 -9.20
N LYS A 328 -6.70 -36.55 -9.03
CA LYS A 328 -5.90 -37.51 -8.27
C LYS A 328 -6.28 -37.53 -6.79
N LYS A 329 -6.59 -36.37 -6.21
CA LYS A 329 -7.08 -36.27 -4.82
C LYS A 329 -8.49 -36.87 -4.70
N LEU A 330 -9.37 -36.59 -5.66
CA LEU A 330 -10.73 -37.15 -5.71
C LEU A 330 -10.70 -38.69 -5.80
N ALA A 331 -9.89 -39.26 -6.70
CA ALA A 331 -9.74 -40.70 -6.86
C ALA A 331 -9.15 -41.38 -5.61
N LYS A 332 -8.27 -40.69 -4.88
CA LYS A 332 -7.72 -41.20 -3.61
C LYS A 332 -8.76 -41.20 -2.49
N LEU A 333 -9.71 -40.27 -2.51
CA LEU A 333 -10.84 -40.25 -1.58
C LEU A 333 -11.86 -41.34 -1.95
N GLU A 334 -12.18 -41.48 -3.25
CA GLU A 334 -13.08 -42.53 -3.77
C GLU A 334 -12.59 -43.97 -3.51
N ALA A 335 -11.28 -44.18 -3.40
CA ALA A 335 -10.69 -45.49 -3.11
C ALA A 335 -10.59 -45.82 -1.61
N ASN A 336 -10.84 -44.84 -0.73
CA ASN A 336 -10.79 -44.99 0.73
C ASN A 336 -12.20 -45.01 1.37
N ASP A 337 -13.26 -44.81 0.58
CA ASP A 337 -14.66 -45.06 0.93
C ASP A 337 -15.06 -46.50 0.55
#